data_AF-A0A4R9KBI8-F1
#
_entry.id   AF-A0A4R9KBI8-F1
#
_cell.length_a   1.000
_cell.length_b   1.000
_cell.length_c   1.000
_cell.angle_alpha   90.00
_cell.angle_beta   90.00
_cell.angle_gamma   90.00
#
_symmetry.space_group_name_H-M   'P 1'
#
loop_
_entity.id
_entity.type
_entity.pdbx_description
1 polymer ?
#
loop_
_entity_poly.entity_id
_entity_poly.type
_entity_poly.pdbx_seq_one_letter_code
_entity_poly.pdbx_strand_id
1 'polypeptide(L)'
;MKSNHIIAIGLFLFFTFCGSGTEVKYSTEKSILYKLDHNNTISEIGKIYPGFPLLTKRDKLPSGEIVDRFPDPEIYKTKGFTFARELVKANYKEPYSYELYPDYGKYSAGRSYPRMLVVVYGEGRITFARTGLFHKDNGKYDFDGYKYFLCQYRTLAENGEKKLENCKGAIKKERLNSSFVPLEKDMIDSIINLKCSNFENAEINCTFEDKPYKGTKSDSIIIY
;
A
#
# COMPACT_ATOMS: atom_id res chain seq x y z
N MET A 1 -31.23 -51.86 31.73
CA MET A 1 -31.27 -52.03 30.27
C MET A 1 -31.90 -50.79 29.64
N LYS A 2 -31.15 -50.12 28.73
CA LYS A 2 -31.55 -49.13 27.71
C LYS A 2 -32.26 -47.86 28.23
N SER A 3 -31.54 -46.82 28.65
CA SER A 3 -30.95 -45.72 27.84
C SER A 3 -31.85 -45.21 26.71
N ASN A 4 -32.54 -44.10 26.95
CA ASN A 4 -33.19 -43.27 25.92
C ASN A 4 -32.24 -42.12 25.56
N HIS A 5 -31.42 -42.33 24.53
CA HIS A 5 -30.77 -41.26 23.81
C HIS A 5 -31.72 -40.73 22.75
N ILE A 6 -32.30 -39.54 22.98
CA ILE A 6 -32.81 -38.74 21.86
C ILE A 6 -31.60 -38.00 21.30
N ILE A 7 -31.23 -38.42 20.10
CA ILE A 7 -30.14 -37.87 19.30
C ILE A 7 -30.51 -36.44 18.92
N ALA A 8 -29.88 -35.46 19.57
CA ALA A 8 -29.82 -34.11 19.06
C ALA A 8 -28.94 -34.14 17.80
N ILE A 9 -29.58 -34.22 16.63
CA ILE A 9 -28.90 -34.06 15.34
C ILE A 9 -28.52 -32.59 15.23
N GLY A 10 -27.25 -32.32 15.55
CA GLY A 10 -26.63 -31.04 15.29
C GLY A 10 -26.59 -30.78 13.79
N LEU A 11 -27.17 -29.66 13.37
CA LEU A 11 -26.79 -28.96 12.15
C LEU A 11 -25.99 -27.72 12.56
N PHE A 12 -24.81 -27.98 13.11
CA PHE A 12 -23.74 -27.00 13.28
C PHE A 12 -22.96 -26.96 11.97
N LEU A 13 -23.50 -26.32 10.96
CA LEU A 13 -22.82 -26.06 9.69
C LEU A 13 -22.99 -24.60 9.36
N PHE A 14 -22.16 -23.73 9.95
CA PHE A 14 -21.67 -22.48 9.36
C PHE A 14 -20.60 -21.87 10.29
N PHE A 15 -19.52 -22.61 10.54
CA PHE A 15 -18.25 -22.03 10.96
C PHE A 15 -17.15 -22.60 10.08
N THR A 16 -16.86 -21.91 8.97
CA THR A 16 -15.55 -21.96 8.29
C THR A 16 -15.49 -20.89 7.18
N PHE A 17 -15.43 -19.62 7.59
CA PHE A 17 -14.52 -18.67 6.96
C PHE A 17 -13.83 -17.88 8.07
N CYS A 18 -13.16 -18.62 8.96
CA CYS A 18 -12.09 -18.08 9.78
C CYS A 18 -10.89 -17.89 8.84
N GLY A 19 -10.52 -16.64 8.59
CA GLY A 19 -9.43 -16.29 7.69
C GLY A 19 -9.49 -14.85 7.20
N SER A 20 -9.97 -13.90 8.00
CA SER A 20 -9.88 -12.48 7.65
C SER A 20 -8.55 -11.88 8.11
N GLY A 21 -7.45 -12.59 7.84
CA GLY A 21 -6.13 -11.97 7.85
C GLY A 21 -5.98 -11.20 6.55
N THR A 22 -5.58 -9.93 6.63
CA THR A 22 -5.07 -9.24 5.46
C THR A 22 -3.83 -9.96 4.95
N GLU A 23 -3.70 -10.09 3.64
CA GLU A 23 -2.56 -10.69 2.98
C GLU A 23 -1.98 -9.76 1.92
N VAL A 24 -0.66 -9.80 1.73
CA VAL A 24 -0.02 -9.09 0.63
C VAL A 24 -0.11 -9.94 -0.64
N LYS A 25 -0.59 -9.33 -1.71
CA LYS A 25 -0.54 -9.89 -3.07
C LYS A 25 0.13 -8.91 -4.01
N TYR A 26 0.63 -9.42 -5.13
CA TYR A 26 1.32 -8.64 -6.13
C TYR A 26 0.45 -8.50 -7.38
N SER A 27 0.40 -7.30 -7.94
CA SER A 27 -0.21 -7.06 -9.25
C SER A 27 0.59 -7.76 -10.36
N THR A 28 -0.11 -8.13 -11.42
CA THR A 28 0.40 -8.74 -12.64
C THR A 28 0.09 -7.83 -13.84
N GLU A 29 0.58 -8.21 -15.01
CA GLU A 29 0.24 -7.56 -16.29
C GLU A 29 -1.26 -7.63 -16.63
N LYS A 30 -2.06 -8.40 -15.91
CA LYS A 30 -3.52 -8.51 -16.11
C LYS A 30 -4.33 -7.93 -14.96
N SER A 31 -3.69 -7.37 -13.93
CA SER A 31 -4.39 -6.87 -12.77
C SER A 31 -5.19 -5.62 -13.08
N ILE A 32 -6.48 -5.66 -12.76
CA ILE A 32 -7.43 -4.57 -13.00
C ILE A 32 -8.08 -4.20 -11.67
N LEU A 33 -8.17 -2.90 -11.41
CA LEU A 33 -8.85 -2.30 -10.27
C LEU A 33 -10.33 -2.07 -10.62
N TYR A 34 -11.20 -2.48 -9.70
CA TYR A 34 -12.64 -2.32 -9.80
C TYR A 34 -13.20 -1.64 -8.55
N LYS A 35 -14.40 -1.07 -8.69
CA LYS A 35 -15.20 -0.56 -7.60
C LYS A 35 -16.58 -1.20 -7.63
N LEU A 36 -16.98 -1.78 -6.50
CA LEU A 36 -18.37 -2.12 -6.21
C LEU A 36 -19.03 -0.90 -5.55
N ASP A 37 -20.11 -0.39 -6.14
CA ASP A 37 -20.89 0.68 -5.53
C ASP A 37 -21.98 0.16 -4.58
N HIS A 38 -22.71 1.08 -3.95
CA HIS A 38 -23.77 0.75 -3.00
C HIS A 38 -25.00 0.08 -3.63
N ASN A 39 -25.13 0.14 -4.97
CA ASN A 39 -26.18 -0.49 -5.76
C ASN A 39 -25.75 -1.84 -6.32
N ASN A 40 -24.65 -2.41 -5.82
CA ASN A 40 -24.04 -3.65 -6.31
C ASN A 40 -23.58 -3.57 -7.78
N THR A 41 -23.39 -2.37 -8.31
CA THR A 41 -22.85 -2.17 -9.66
C THR A 41 -21.33 -2.20 -9.60
N ILE A 42 -20.73 -2.96 -10.51
CA ILE A 42 -19.27 -3.07 -10.64
C ILE A 42 -18.83 -2.14 -11.78
N SER A 43 -17.86 -1.29 -11.50
CA SER A 43 -17.21 -0.44 -12.48
C SER A 43 -15.71 -0.71 -12.51
N GLU A 44 -15.13 -0.74 -13.70
CA GLU A 44 -13.69 -0.79 -13.89
C GLU A 44 -13.08 0.60 -13.68
N ILE A 45 -12.02 0.69 -12.86
CA ILE A 45 -11.26 1.92 -12.64
C ILE A 45 -10.05 1.98 -13.59
N GLY A 46 -9.40 0.83 -13.80
CA GLY A 46 -8.31 0.67 -14.78
C GLY A 46 -7.25 -0.34 -14.36
N LYS A 47 -6.25 -0.50 -15.22
CA LYS A 47 -5.12 -1.43 -15.04
C LYS A 47 -4.15 -0.97 -13.94
N ILE A 48 -3.79 -1.89 -13.05
CA ILE A 48 -2.86 -1.66 -11.94
C ILE A 48 -1.42 -1.81 -12.45
N TYR A 49 -0.52 -0.94 -12.01
CA TYR A 49 0.90 -1.05 -12.35
C TYR A 49 1.47 -2.38 -11.84
N PRO A 50 2.13 -3.18 -12.70
CA PRO A 50 2.48 -4.57 -12.40
C PRO A 50 3.59 -4.69 -11.35
N GLY A 51 3.52 -5.78 -10.57
CA GLY A 51 4.50 -6.15 -9.55
C GLY A 51 4.46 -5.33 -8.27
N PHE A 52 3.43 -4.50 -8.07
CA PHE A 52 3.25 -3.69 -6.87
C PHE A 52 2.61 -4.52 -5.73
N PRO A 53 3.12 -4.43 -4.49
CA PRO A 53 2.54 -5.13 -3.35
C PRO A 53 1.28 -4.41 -2.87
N LEU A 54 0.21 -5.18 -2.72
CA LEU A 54 -1.11 -4.72 -2.36
C LEU A 54 -1.60 -5.49 -1.13
N LEU A 55 -1.97 -4.76 -0.08
CA LEU A 55 -2.63 -5.35 1.08
C LEU A 55 -4.09 -5.62 0.71
N THR A 56 -4.51 -6.87 0.85
CA THR A 56 -5.83 -7.32 0.41
C THR A 56 -6.46 -8.25 1.44
N LYS A 57 -7.79 -8.39 1.36
CA LYS A 57 -8.56 -9.38 2.09
C LYS A 57 -9.49 -10.06 1.09
N ARG A 58 -9.63 -11.38 1.20
CA ARG A 58 -10.62 -12.10 0.39
C ARG A 58 -12.03 -11.70 0.81
N ASP A 59 -12.85 -11.32 -0.16
CA ASP A 59 -14.26 -10.98 0.01
C ASP A 59 -15.11 -11.58 -1.11
N LYS A 60 -16.44 -11.55 -0.96
CA LYS A 60 -17.38 -12.17 -1.91
C LYS A 60 -18.29 -11.11 -2.51
N LEU A 61 -18.32 -11.03 -3.83
CA LEU A 61 -19.25 -10.17 -4.56
C LEU A 61 -20.69 -10.71 -4.46
N PRO A 62 -21.72 -9.87 -4.75
CA PRO A 62 -23.12 -10.31 -4.78
C PRO A 62 -23.41 -11.47 -5.75
N SER A 63 -22.63 -11.59 -6.83
CA SER A 63 -22.65 -12.73 -7.78
C SER A 63 -22.14 -14.05 -7.18
N GLY A 64 -21.45 -13.97 -6.04
CA GLY A 64 -20.79 -15.09 -5.38
C GLY A 64 -19.32 -15.29 -5.77
N GLU A 65 -18.80 -14.49 -6.70
CA GLU A 65 -17.37 -14.45 -7.05
C GLU A 65 -16.52 -14.04 -5.84
N ILE A 66 -15.38 -14.70 -5.62
CA ILE A 66 -14.41 -14.33 -4.59
C ILE A 66 -13.38 -13.38 -5.20
N VAL A 67 -13.14 -12.25 -4.55
CA VAL A 67 -12.24 -11.19 -5.02
C VAL A 67 -11.28 -10.73 -3.94
N ASP A 68 -10.23 -10.03 -4.35
CA ASP A 68 -9.26 -9.42 -3.47
C ASP A 68 -9.63 -7.97 -3.18
N ARG A 69 -10.33 -7.75 -2.06
CA ARG A 69 -10.79 -6.45 -1.59
C ARG A 69 -9.66 -5.70 -0.89
N PHE A 70 -9.58 -4.40 -1.12
CA PHE A 70 -8.67 -3.53 -0.37
C PHE A 70 -9.25 -3.18 1.01
N PRO A 71 -8.40 -3.04 2.05
CA PRO A 71 -8.80 -2.56 3.37
C PRO A 71 -9.06 -1.05 3.31
N ASP A 72 -10.05 -0.64 2.50
CA ASP A 72 -10.57 0.72 2.50
C ASP A 72 -11.10 1.01 3.91
N PRO A 73 -10.88 2.23 4.46
CA PRO A 73 -11.53 2.60 5.70
C PRO A 73 -13.03 2.36 5.51
N GLU A 74 -13.61 1.52 6.35
CA GLU A 74 -15.07 1.37 6.44
C GLU A 74 -15.61 2.71 6.95
N ILE A 75 -15.74 3.69 6.05
CA ILE A 75 -16.38 4.96 6.35
C ILE A 75 -17.86 4.60 6.50
N TYR A 76 -18.21 4.34 7.77
CA TYR A 76 -19.55 4.32 8.35
C TYR A 76 -20.67 4.37 7.30
N LYS A 77 -21.30 3.21 7.06
CA LYS A 77 -22.56 3.02 6.31
C LYS A 77 -22.49 3.10 4.77
N THR A 78 -21.32 3.09 4.12
CA THR A 78 -21.25 2.93 2.67
C THR A 78 -21.04 1.46 2.26
N LYS A 79 -21.97 0.89 1.48
CA LYS A 79 -21.95 -0.51 1.01
C LYS A 79 -20.97 -0.80 -0.16
N GLY A 80 -20.06 0.13 -0.47
CA GLY A 80 -19.13 -0.01 -1.59
C GLY A 80 -17.70 -0.30 -1.12
N PHE A 81 -16.90 -0.92 -1.98
CA PHE A 81 -15.47 -1.14 -1.75
C PHE A 81 -14.70 -1.26 -3.07
N THR A 82 -13.38 -1.06 -3.01
CA THR A 82 -12.49 -1.34 -4.12
C THR A 82 -11.90 -2.75 -4.02
N PHE A 83 -11.71 -3.39 -5.17
CA PHE A 83 -11.11 -4.72 -5.24
C PHE A 83 -10.34 -4.89 -6.55
N ALA A 84 -9.47 -5.88 -6.59
CA ALA A 84 -8.72 -6.24 -7.77
C ALA A 84 -8.95 -7.69 -8.19
N ARG A 85 -8.68 -7.95 -9.47
CA ARG A 85 -8.59 -9.29 -10.05
C ARG A 85 -7.16 -9.57 -10.52
N GLU A 86 -6.86 -10.84 -10.75
CA GLU A 86 -5.57 -11.29 -11.29
C GLU A 86 -4.36 -10.87 -10.42
N LEU A 87 -4.56 -10.79 -9.10
CA LEU A 87 -3.46 -10.64 -8.15
C LEU A 87 -2.89 -12.00 -7.79
N VAL A 88 -1.58 -12.07 -7.59
CA VAL A 88 -0.89 -13.33 -7.26
C VAL A 88 -0.19 -13.24 -5.92
N LYS A 89 -0.16 -14.37 -5.20
CA LYS A 89 0.85 -14.55 -4.16
C LYS A 89 2.18 -14.78 -4.86
N ALA A 90 3.17 -13.99 -4.52
CA ALA A 90 4.50 -14.17 -5.07
C ALA A 90 5.43 -14.77 -4.01
N ASN A 91 6.37 -15.59 -4.44
CA ASN A 91 7.42 -16.16 -3.58
C ASN A 91 8.56 -15.16 -3.33
N TYR A 92 8.23 -13.89 -3.08
CA TYR A 92 9.21 -12.86 -2.73
C TYR A 92 9.42 -12.81 -1.22
N LYS A 93 10.52 -12.20 -0.77
CA LYS A 93 10.60 -11.76 0.62
C LYS A 93 9.40 -10.87 0.93
N GLU A 94 8.82 -11.07 2.11
CA GLU A 94 7.71 -10.24 2.57
C GLU A 94 8.12 -8.77 2.52
N PRO A 95 7.26 -7.90 1.97
CA PRO A 95 7.59 -6.50 1.89
C PRO A 95 7.61 -5.88 3.27
N TYR A 96 8.37 -4.79 3.42
CA TYR A 96 8.46 -4.02 4.65
C TYR A 96 8.50 -2.55 4.31
N SER A 97 8.21 -1.71 5.29
CA SER A 97 8.14 -0.27 5.10
C SER A 97 9.05 0.51 6.05
N TYR A 98 9.30 1.77 5.69
CA TYR A 98 9.87 2.77 6.55
C TYR A 98 8.97 4.01 6.52
N GLU A 99 8.51 4.42 7.69
CA GLU A 99 7.91 5.74 7.85
C GLU A 99 9.03 6.77 8.00
N LEU A 100 9.12 7.69 7.05
CA LEU A 100 10.14 8.73 7.03
C LEU A 100 9.62 10.03 7.62
N TYR A 101 10.41 10.56 8.53
CA TYR A 101 10.25 11.85 9.18
C TYR A 101 11.40 12.77 8.77
N PRO A 102 11.16 14.06 8.53
CA PRO A 102 12.24 15.01 8.32
C PRO A 102 13.22 14.99 9.50
N ASP A 103 14.51 14.94 9.20
CA ASP A 103 15.56 14.99 10.21
C ASP A 103 16.08 16.42 10.38
N TYR A 104 15.55 17.14 11.37
CA TYR A 104 16.02 18.47 11.74
C TYR A 104 17.02 18.46 12.93
N GLY A 105 17.60 17.31 13.27
CA GLY A 105 18.48 17.17 14.45
C GLY A 105 17.72 17.02 15.78
N LYS A 106 18.31 17.48 16.90
CA LYS A 106 17.89 17.22 18.30
C LYS A 106 16.44 17.61 18.71
N TYR A 107 15.62 18.13 17.79
CA TYR A 107 14.27 18.65 18.06
C TYR A 107 13.15 18.06 17.19
N SER A 108 13.35 16.91 16.54
CA SER A 108 12.32 16.32 15.65
C SER A 108 11.10 15.72 16.35
N ALA A 109 10.97 15.86 17.68
CA ALA A 109 9.77 15.48 18.41
C ALA A 109 8.68 16.56 18.29
N GLY A 110 7.88 16.48 17.23
CA GLY A 110 6.57 17.15 17.20
C GLY A 110 6.14 17.70 15.85
N ARG A 111 4.99 17.18 15.40
CA ARG A 111 4.05 17.75 14.40
C ARG A 111 4.37 17.45 12.92
N SER A 112 4.11 16.20 12.52
CA SER A 112 3.14 15.77 11.46
C SER A 112 3.55 14.40 10.88
N TYR A 113 2.59 13.46 10.87
CA TYR A 113 2.70 12.02 10.60
C TYR A 113 2.95 11.68 9.12
N PRO A 114 3.61 10.53 8.84
CA PRO A 114 4.84 10.47 8.07
C PRO A 114 4.70 11.19 6.73
N ARG A 115 5.67 12.06 6.47
CA ARG A 115 5.68 12.86 5.24
C ARG A 115 6.04 12.02 4.03
N MET A 116 6.72 10.90 4.25
CA MET A 116 7.02 9.93 3.21
C MET A 116 7.01 8.52 3.79
N LEU A 117 6.46 7.59 3.04
CA LEU A 117 6.50 6.17 3.30
C LEU A 117 7.38 5.53 2.23
N VAL A 118 8.27 4.65 2.65
CA VAL A 118 9.05 3.80 1.75
C VAL A 118 8.54 2.39 1.93
N VAL A 119 8.30 1.67 0.84
CA VAL A 119 7.97 0.23 0.87
C VAL A 119 9.00 -0.49 0.02
N VAL A 120 9.73 -1.41 0.64
CA VAL A 120 10.72 -2.26 -0.03
C VAL A 120 10.12 -3.63 -0.26
N TYR A 121 10.22 -4.14 -1.48
CA TYR A 121 9.57 -5.39 -1.88
C TYR A 121 10.31 -6.06 -3.04
N GLY A 122 10.11 -7.37 -3.20
CA GLY A 122 10.79 -8.15 -4.23
C GLY A 122 12.32 -8.05 -4.16
N GLU A 123 12.99 -8.48 -5.21
CA GLU A 123 14.43 -8.30 -5.37
C GLU A 123 14.71 -6.89 -5.94
N GLY A 124 15.08 -5.95 -5.07
CA GLY A 124 15.53 -4.63 -5.54
C GLY A 124 14.43 -3.65 -5.94
N ARG A 125 13.15 -3.86 -5.59
CA ARG A 125 12.07 -2.91 -5.90
C ARG A 125 11.69 -2.09 -4.69
N ILE A 126 11.28 -0.85 -4.96
CA ILE A 126 10.96 0.10 -3.93
C ILE A 126 9.92 1.11 -4.38
N THR A 127 8.98 1.37 -3.48
CA THR A 127 7.98 2.42 -3.63
C THR A 127 8.28 3.52 -2.64
N PHE A 128 8.21 4.75 -3.10
CA PHE A 128 8.17 5.93 -2.28
C PHE A 128 6.79 6.56 -2.43
N ALA A 129 6.07 6.72 -1.33
CA ALA A 129 4.81 7.45 -1.30
C ALA A 129 4.99 8.67 -0.39
N ARG A 130 4.99 9.86 -0.97
CA ARG A 130 4.97 11.13 -0.24
C ARG A 130 3.52 11.58 -0.11
N THR A 131 3.06 11.70 1.13
CA THR A 131 1.80 12.38 1.40
C THR A 131 2.02 13.88 1.20
N GLY A 132 1.07 14.53 0.54
CA GLY A 132 1.12 15.95 0.31
C GLY A 132 1.30 16.72 1.61
N LEU A 133 2.27 17.64 1.64
CA LEU A 133 2.48 18.48 2.81
C LEU A 133 1.45 19.59 2.80
N PHE A 134 0.79 19.80 3.94
CA PHE A 134 0.05 21.02 4.21
C PHE A 134 1.02 22.22 4.13
N HIS A 135 1.09 22.89 2.98
CA HIS A 135 1.91 24.10 2.85
C HIS A 135 1.18 25.22 3.59
N LYS A 136 1.92 25.97 4.43
CA LYS A 136 1.40 27.15 5.13
C LYS A 136 1.80 28.39 4.33
N ASP A 137 0.97 28.80 3.38
CA ASP A 137 0.99 30.18 2.87
C ASP A 137 -0.20 30.93 3.47
N ASN A 138 0.06 32.10 4.07
CA ASN A 138 -0.95 32.99 4.63
C ASN A 138 -1.92 32.38 5.67
N GLY A 139 -1.49 31.35 6.40
CA GLY A 139 -2.29 30.73 7.47
C GLY A 139 -3.38 29.76 6.99
N LYS A 140 -3.42 29.43 5.70
CA LYS A 140 -4.24 28.35 5.15
C LYS A 140 -3.36 27.14 4.84
N TYR A 141 -3.91 25.95 5.08
CA TYR A 141 -3.26 24.68 4.80
C TYR A 141 -3.78 24.13 3.48
N ASP A 142 -3.01 24.23 2.41
CA ASP A 142 -3.39 23.66 1.11
C ASP A 142 -2.75 22.27 0.95
N PHE A 143 -3.57 21.32 0.51
CA PHE A 143 -3.17 19.95 0.22
C PHE A 143 -2.58 19.88 -1.20
N ASP A 144 -1.29 19.61 -1.34
CA ASP A 144 -0.58 19.58 -2.63
C ASP A 144 -0.61 18.21 -3.33
N GLY A 145 -1.41 17.26 -2.83
CA GLY A 145 -1.62 15.95 -3.42
C GLY A 145 -0.66 14.87 -2.95
N TYR A 146 -1.00 13.61 -3.21
CA TYR A 146 -0.09 12.48 -3.05
C TYR A 146 0.87 12.42 -4.23
N LYS A 147 2.16 12.30 -3.95
CA LYS A 147 3.17 11.97 -4.95
C LYS A 147 3.72 10.59 -4.65
N TYR A 148 3.77 9.74 -5.65
CA TYR A 148 4.33 8.41 -5.46
C TYR A 148 5.27 8.07 -6.61
N PHE A 149 6.28 7.28 -6.29
CA PHE A 149 7.35 6.87 -7.18
C PHE A 149 7.61 5.38 -6.99
N LEU A 150 7.64 4.64 -8.09
CA LEU A 150 8.01 3.24 -8.16
C LEU A 150 9.37 3.17 -8.83
N CYS A 151 10.37 2.71 -8.09
CA CYS A 151 11.75 2.64 -8.55
C CYS A 151 12.29 1.22 -8.39
N GLN A 152 13.36 0.94 -9.13
CA GLN A 152 14.28 -0.12 -8.82
C GLN A 152 15.45 0.48 -8.05
N TYR A 153 16.08 -0.30 -7.16
CA TYR A 153 17.33 0.10 -6.55
C TYR A 153 18.42 -0.91 -6.86
N ARG A 154 19.62 -0.40 -7.09
CA ARG A 154 20.84 -1.20 -7.28
C ARG A 154 21.84 -0.83 -6.21
N THR A 155 22.43 -1.83 -5.56
CA THR A 155 23.56 -1.63 -4.64
C THR A 155 24.81 -1.31 -5.46
N LEU A 156 25.42 -0.16 -5.20
CA LEU A 156 26.70 0.25 -5.76
C LEU A 156 27.81 -0.49 -5.00
N ALA A 157 28.70 -1.13 -5.76
CA ALA A 157 29.75 -1.99 -5.20
C ALA A 157 30.82 -1.22 -4.41
N GLU A 158 30.99 0.07 -4.67
CA GLU A 158 32.10 0.88 -4.15
C GLU A 158 31.88 1.35 -2.70
N ASN A 159 30.62 1.49 -2.26
CA ASN A 159 30.29 2.03 -0.94
C ASN A 159 29.03 1.40 -0.29
N GLY A 160 28.39 0.42 -0.95
CA GLY A 160 27.14 -0.17 -0.47
C GLY A 160 25.92 0.75 -0.56
N GLU A 161 26.05 1.94 -1.17
CA GLU A 161 24.95 2.87 -1.42
C GLU A 161 23.96 2.24 -2.40
N LYS A 162 22.67 2.42 -2.16
CA LYS A 162 21.65 1.93 -3.09
C LYS A 162 21.15 3.10 -3.94
N LYS A 163 21.42 3.03 -5.24
CA LYS A 163 21.00 4.03 -6.22
C LYS A 163 19.63 3.66 -6.79
N LEU A 164 18.73 4.64 -6.85
CA LEU A 164 17.42 4.48 -7.49
C LEU A 164 17.54 4.66 -9.01
N GLU A 165 16.93 3.74 -9.74
CA GLU A 165 16.92 3.70 -11.21
C GLU A 165 15.52 3.32 -11.70
N ASN A 166 15.24 3.60 -12.98
CA ASN A 166 13.99 3.23 -13.64
C ASN A 166 12.72 3.70 -12.88
N CYS A 167 12.77 4.91 -12.35
CA CYS A 167 11.68 5.47 -11.57
C CYS A 167 10.52 5.92 -12.46
N LYS A 168 9.33 5.45 -12.13
CA LYS A 168 8.07 6.03 -12.62
C LYS A 168 7.35 6.71 -11.47
N GLY A 169 6.66 7.80 -11.71
CA GLY A 169 5.89 8.49 -10.69
C GLY A 169 4.51 8.91 -11.16
N ALA A 170 3.65 9.24 -10.20
CA ALA A 170 2.45 10.00 -10.47
C ALA A 170 2.11 10.95 -9.33
N ILE A 171 1.21 11.88 -9.65
CA ILE A 171 0.72 12.91 -8.74
C ILE A 171 -0.81 12.82 -8.71
N LYS A 172 -1.39 12.56 -7.54
CA LYS A 172 -2.83 12.64 -7.30
C LYS A 172 -3.13 13.86 -6.44
N LYS A 173 -3.70 14.89 -7.06
CA LYS A 173 -4.05 16.15 -6.40
C LYS A 173 -5.24 16.03 -5.45
N GLU A 174 -6.06 15.00 -5.63
CA GLU A 174 -7.24 14.73 -4.82
C GLU A 174 -6.90 13.86 -3.60
N ARG A 175 -7.67 14.02 -2.53
CA ARG A 175 -7.56 13.13 -1.37
C ARG A 175 -8.00 11.72 -1.76
N LEU A 176 -7.24 10.71 -1.33
CA LEU A 176 -7.60 9.32 -1.53
C LEU A 176 -8.61 8.92 -0.44
N ASN A 177 -9.73 8.35 -0.88
CA ASN A 177 -10.75 7.79 0.02
C ASN A 177 -10.63 6.25 0.13
N SER A 178 -9.56 5.69 -0.43
CA SER A 178 -9.28 4.25 -0.55
C SER A 178 -7.79 4.00 -0.37
N SER A 179 -7.38 2.75 -0.18
CA SER A 179 -5.96 2.39 -0.25
C SER A 179 -5.32 2.90 -1.54
N PHE A 180 -4.07 3.33 -1.46
CA PHE A 180 -3.33 3.76 -2.63
C PHE A 180 -3.04 2.58 -3.58
N VAL A 181 -3.51 2.69 -4.83
CA VAL A 181 -3.26 1.71 -5.90
C VAL A 181 -2.69 2.46 -7.12
N PRO A 182 -1.45 2.13 -7.57
CA PRO A 182 -0.85 2.77 -8.74
C PRO A 182 -1.53 2.26 -10.01
N LEU A 183 -2.11 3.16 -10.80
CA LEU A 183 -2.71 2.81 -12.09
C LEU A 183 -1.72 3.09 -13.21
N GLU A 184 -1.61 2.20 -14.20
CA GLU A 184 -0.63 2.35 -15.29
C GLU A 184 -0.76 3.68 -16.01
N LYS A 185 -2.00 4.14 -16.26
CA LYS A 185 -2.27 5.41 -16.94
C LYS A 185 -1.76 6.65 -16.19
N ASP A 186 -1.57 6.52 -14.88
CA ASP A 186 -1.08 7.61 -14.04
C ASP A 186 0.47 7.63 -14.00
N MET A 187 1.12 6.50 -14.31
CA MET A 187 2.57 6.33 -14.19
C MET A 187 3.33 6.94 -15.37
N ILE A 188 4.07 8.01 -15.10
CA ILE A 188 4.97 8.65 -16.07
C ILE A 188 6.43 8.47 -15.65
N ASP A 189 7.35 8.49 -16.61
CA ASP A 189 8.78 8.47 -16.31
C ASP A 189 9.15 9.71 -15.48
N SER A 190 9.85 9.48 -14.36
CA SER A 190 10.14 10.54 -13.41
C SER A 190 11.58 10.46 -12.94
N ILE A 191 12.29 11.59 -13.01
CA ILE A 191 13.55 11.75 -12.33
C ILE A 191 13.24 12.13 -10.88
N ILE A 192 13.79 11.37 -9.93
CA ILE A 192 13.63 11.62 -8.50
C ILE A 192 15.00 11.94 -7.90
N ASN A 193 15.14 13.12 -7.27
CA ASN A 193 16.32 13.41 -6.46
C ASN A 193 16.10 12.80 -5.06
N LEU A 194 16.23 11.48 -4.99
CA LEU A 194 16.13 10.71 -3.77
C LEU A 194 17.33 9.78 -3.63
N LYS A 195 18.03 9.92 -2.50
CA LYS A 195 19.15 9.05 -2.11
C LYS A 195 18.83 8.44 -0.77
N CYS A 196 19.04 7.15 -0.63
CA CYS A 196 18.79 6.46 0.63
C CYS A 196 19.88 5.42 0.87
N SER A 197 20.23 5.23 2.14
CA SER A 197 21.14 4.20 2.59
C SER A 197 20.46 3.28 3.61
N ASN A 198 20.99 2.07 3.77
CA ASN A 198 20.58 1.13 4.83
C ASN A 198 19.18 0.52 4.70
N PHE A 199 18.72 0.25 3.47
CA PHE A 199 17.42 -0.38 3.21
C PHE A 199 17.19 -1.76 3.84
N GLU A 200 18.18 -2.40 4.44
CA GLU A 200 18.02 -3.70 5.11
C GLU A 200 18.16 -3.62 6.64
N ASN A 201 18.53 -2.44 7.17
CA ASN A 201 18.73 -2.23 8.60
C ASN A 201 17.43 -1.79 9.28
N ALA A 202 17.48 -1.74 10.61
CA ALA A 202 16.39 -1.23 11.44
C ALA A 202 16.10 0.25 11.17
N GLU A 203 17.08 1.02 10.69
CA GLU A 203 16.94 2.44 10.36
C GLU A 203 17.38 2.72 8.93
N ILE A 204 16.66 3.63 8.27
CA ILE A 204 16.96 4.16 6.95
C ILE A 204 17.26 5.65 7.06
N ASN A 205 18.25 6.11 6.29
CA ASN A 205 18.51 7.54 6.10
C ASN A 205 18.29 7.86 4.64
N CYS A 206 17.51 8.91 4.37
CA CYS A 206 17.19 9.35 3.03
C CYS A 206 17.41 10.85 2.86
N THR A 207 17.61 11.29 1.63
CA THR A 207 17.60 12.69 1.22
C THR A 207 16.67 12.82 0.03
N PHE A 208 15.60 13.62 0.15
CA PHE A 208 14.63 13.88 -0.91
C PHE A 208 14.59 15.39 -1.20
N GLU A 209 14.79 15.80 -2.46
CA GLU A 209 14.90 17.22 -2.83
C GLU A 209 15.88 17.97 -1.89
N ASP A 210 17.03 17.34 -1.63
CA ASP A 210 18.11 17.83 -0.76
C ASP A 210 17.73 18.02 0.72
N LYS A 211 16.55 17.54 1.14
CA LYS A 211 16.11 17.55 2.54
C LYS A 211 16.34 16.19 3.20
N PRO A 212 16.93 16.14 4.40
CA PRO A 212 17.20 14.88 5.09
C PRO A 212 15.95 14.29 5.76
N TYR A 213 15.86 12.96 5.71
CA TYR A 213 14.80 12.16 6.30
C TYR A 213 15.37 10.93 7.01
N LYS A 214 14.71 10.50 8.08
CA LYS A 214 15.00 9.28 8.82
C LYS A 214 13.75 8.47 9.05
N GLY A 215 13.90 7.15 9.07
CA GLY A 215 12.80 6.25 9.39
C GLY A 215 13.26 4.97 10.06
N THR A 216 12.31 4.33 10.74
CA THR A 216 12.50 3.02 11.36
C THR A 216 11.72 1.98 10.57
N LYS A 217 12.31 0.80 10.44
CA LYS A 217 11.71 -0.33 9.73
C LYS A 217 10.44 -0.78 10.44
N SER A 218 9.39 -1.04 9.65
CA SER A 218 8.13 -1.61 10.07
C SER A 218 7.77 -2.76 9.15
N ASP A 219 7.35 -3.89 9.71
CA ASP A 219 6.82 -5.02 8.92
C ASP A 219 5.36 -4.78 8.49
N SER A 220 4.75 -3.68 8.94
CA SER A 220 3.42 -3.25 8.46
C SER A 220 3.55 -2.46 7.16
N ILE A 221 2.66 -2.74 6.20
CA ILE A 221 2.55 -1.97 4.96
C ILE A 221 1.15 -1.39 4.91
N ILE A 222 1.05 -0.10 5.23
CA ILE A 222 -0.20 0.63 5.05
C ILE A 222 0.11 1.90 4.26
N ILE A 223 -0.32 1.92 2.99
CA ILE A 223 -0.23 3.10 2.14
C ILE A 223 -1.65 3.69 2.03
N TYR A 224 -1.90 4.77 2.77
CA TYR A 224 -3.13 5.57 2.67
C TYR A 224 -3.03 6.58 1.53
#